data_AF-A0A7J4B496-F1
#
_entry.id   AF-A0A7J4B496-F1
#
_cell.length_a   1.000
_cell.length_b   1.000
_cell.length_c   1.000
_cell.angle_alpha   90.00
_cell.angle_beta   90.00
_cell.angle_gamma   90.00
#
_symmetry.space_group_name_H-M   'P 1'
#
loop_
_entity.id
_entity.type
_entity.pdbx_description
1 polymer ?
#
loop_
_entity_poly.entity_id
_entity_poly.type
_entity_poly.pdbx_seq_one_letter_code
_entity_poly.pdbx_strand_id
1 'polypeptide(L)'
;MFEGEIMRRMVFPGDLLADGRIESRGVFVEDGKSYASLLGLYDDSSRVFIPLEGAYEPQEGDLLLGVVSDMRPNGYYIDTGMPNETFLSSKDFKETLEVGDIILAKVRSVDEVKNITISDPIVLKNGNIIHVSPVKIPRIIGKKGSMLSLIKDATGSKIVVGKNGWIWISGGNAYLATKAILKVESEAHTSGLTDKMAEFLK
;
A
#
# COMPACT_ATOMS: atom_id res chain seq x y z
N MET A 1 -33.53 -2.42 -14.59
CA MET A 1 -33.02 -2.03 -13.25
C MET A 1 -31.73 -1.27 -13.52
N PHE A 2 -31.77 0.06 -13.52
CA PHE A 2 -30.62 0.88 -13.90
C PHE A 2 -29.66 0.90 -12.71
N GLU A 3 -28.45 0.36 -12.89
CA GLU A 3 -27.32 0.63 -12.00
C GLU A 3 -27.10 2.15 -12.02
N GLY A 4 -27.39 2.83 -10.90
CA GLY A 4 -27.12 4.25 -10.78
C GLY A 4 -25.62 4.48 -10.95
N GLU A 5 -25.26 5.39 -11.87
CA GLU A 5 -23.89 5.88 -11.99
C GLU A 5 -23.40 6.34 -10.61
N ILE A 6 -22.35 5.71 -10.11
CA ILE A 6 -21.61 6.20 -8.95
C ILE A 6 -20.95 7.49 -9.41
N MET A 7 -21.61 8.63 -9.18
CA MET A 7 -21.05 9.96 -9.47
C MET A 7 -19.88 10.20 -8.52
N ARG A 8 -18.67 9.97 -9.01
CA ARG A 8 -17.44 10.42 -8.37
C ARG A 8 -17.09 11.76 -8.95
N ARG A 9 -17.05 12.79 -8.11
CA ARG A 9 -16.57 14.11 -8.53
C ARG A 9 -15.07 14.21 -8.33
N MET A 10 -14.41 14.90 -9.26
CA MET A 10 -13.03 15.32 -9.07
C MET A 10 -12.98 16.40 -8.00
N VAL A 11 -12.01 16.29 -7.09
CA VAL A 11 -11.81 17.25 -6.00
C VAL A 11 -10.35 17.68 -5.95
N PHE A 12 -10.13 18.95 -5.65
CA PHE A 12 -8.83 19.59 -5.56
C PHE A 12 -8.46 19.86 -4.10
N PRO A 13 -7.15 20.03 -3.78
CA PRO A 13 -6.74 20.46 -2.45
C PRO A 13 -7.47 21.74 -2.01
N GLY A 14 -8.07 21.71 -0.83
CA GLY A 14 -8.90 22.77 -0.26
C GLY A 14 -10.40 22.56 -0.44
N ASP A 15 -10.83 21.66 -1.33
CA ASP A 15 -12.26 21.41 -1.55
C ASP A 15 -12.91 20.76 -0.33
N LEU A 16 -14.11 21.23 0.02
CA LEU A 16 -14.97 20.59 1.02
C LEU A 16 -15.47 19.24 0.51
N LEU A 17 -15.23 18.19 1.30
CA LEU A 17 -15.69 16.84 1.03
C LEU A 17 -17.04 16.59 1.69
N ALA A 18 -17.13 16.84 3.00
CA ALA A 18 -18.36 16.68 3.76
C ALA A 18 -18.34 17.48 5.06
N ASP A 19 -19.54 17.77 5.57
CA ASP A 19 -19.72 18.09 6.98
C ASP A 19 -19.49 16.82 7.82
N GLY A 20 -18.67 16.92 8.86
CA GLY A 20 -18.24 15.79 9.69
C GLY A 20 -16.91 15.17 9.26
N ARG A 21 -16.34 14.36 10.17
CA ARG A 21 -15.02 13.73 10.04
C ARG A 21 -15.01 12.58 9.03
N ILE A 22 -14.01 12.58 8.16
CA ILE A 22 -13.65 11.49 7.25
C ILE A 22 -12.20 11.12 7.54
N GLU A 23 -11.97 9.89 7.97
CA GLU A 23 -10.61 9.37 8.18
C GLU A 23 -10.16 8.68 6.91
N SER A 24 -9.55 9.46 6.02
CA SER A 24 -8.95 8.95 4.79
C SER A 24 -7.63 9.68 4.52
N ARG A 25 -6.73 9.02 3.82
CA ARG A 25 -5.47 9.60 3.39
C ARG A 25 -5.73 10.76 2.43
N GLY A 26 -5.02 11.88 2.63
CA GLY A 26 -5.24 13.09 1.85
C GLY A 26 -6.50 13.84 2.23
N VAL A 27 -7.04 13.61 3.44
CA VAL A 27 -8.14 14.37 4.04
C VAL A 27 -7.68 14.94 5.37
N PHE A 28 -7.97 16.22 5.59
CA PHE A 28 -7.79 16.86 6.90
C PHE A 28 -9.13 17.37 7.41
N VAL A 29 -9.22 17.53 8.73
CA VAL A 29 -10.44 18.00 9.41
C VAL A 29 -10.16 19.34 10.06
N GLU A 30 -10.98 20.32 9.73
CA GLU A 30 -10.94 21.68 10.28
C GLU A 30 -12.38 22.13 10.59
N ASP A 31 -12.60 22.66 11.80
CA ASP A 31 -13.92 23.11 12.27
C ASP A 31 -15.06 22.08 12.09
N GLY A 32 -14.74 20.80 12.29
CA GLY A 32 -15.71 19.70 12.16
C GLY A 32 -16.08 19.34 10.73
N LYS A 33 -15.40 19.91 9.73
CA LYS A 33 -15.58 19.64 8.29
C LYS A 33 -14.35 18.95 7.72
N SER A 34 -14.55 18.08 6.73
CA SER A 34 -13.47 17.36 6.06
C SER A 34 -13.14 17.99 4.71
N TYR A 35 -11.87 18.24 4.47
CA TYR A 35 -11.35 18.86 3.24
C TYR A 35 -10.30 17.99 2.59
N ALA A 36 -10.21 18.04 1.26
CA ALA A 36 -9.15 17.37 0.53
C ALA A 36 -7.82 18.11 0.71
N SER A 37 -6.73 17.38 0.97
CA SER A 37 -5.34 17.89 0.85
C SER A 37 -4.64 17.40 -0.41
N LEU A 38 -5.23 16.43 -1.12
CA LEU A 38 -4.70 15.85 -2.35
C LEU A 38 -5.73 15.94 -3.48
N LEU A 39 -5.26 15.91 -4.73
CA LEU A 39 -6.12 15.71 -5.89
C LEU A 39 -6.70 14.29 -5.85
N GLY A 40 -8.01 14.16 -6.05
CA GLY A 40 -8.66 12.86 -5.97
C GLY A 40 -10.06 12.79 -6.55
N LEU A 41 -10.67 11.64 -6.33
CA LEU A 41 -12.08 11.39 -6.59
C LEU A 41 -12.81 11.26 -5.26
N TYR A 42 -13.91 11.97 -5.10
CA TYR A 42 -14.79 11.84 -3.95
C TYR A 42 -16.11 11.20 -4.35
N ASP A 43 -16.52 10.18 -3.59
CA ASP A 43 -17.82 9.55 -3.70
C ASP A 43 -18.71 10.07 -2.55
N ASP A 44 -19.62 10.97 -2.88
CA ASP A 44 -20.52 11.60 -1.91
C ASP A 44 -21.46 10.56 -1.24
N SER A 45 -21.76 9.44 -1.89
CA SER A 45 -22.67 8.41 -1.36
C SER A 45 -21.98 7.54 -0.31
N SER A 46 -20.75 7.11 -0.58
CA SER A 46 -19.97 6.29 0.36
C SER A 46 -19.12 7.12 1.33
N ARG A 47 -19.04 8.43 1.12
CA ARG A 47 -18.14 9.37 1.82
C ARG A 47 -16.68 8.94 1.75
N VAL A 48 -16.28 8.30 0.65
CA VAL A 48 -14.92 7.80 0.43
C VAL A 48 -14.16 8.77 -0.49
N PHE A 49 -13.02 9.24 -0.01
CA PHE A 49 -12.04 9.96 -0.81
C PHE A 49 -10.95 9.00 -1.32
N ILE A 50 -10.70 9.04 -2.63
CA ILE A 50 -9.69 8.23 -3.31
C ILE A 50 -8.65 9.17 -3.92
N PRO A 51 -7.44 9.28 -3.33
CA PRO A 51 -6.38 10.11 -3.90
C PRO A 51 -5.89 9.53 -5.23
N LEU A 52 -5.64 10.41 -6.21
CA LEU A 52 -5.09 10.00 -7.51
C LEU A 52 -3.58 9.78 -7.45
N GLU A 53 -2.88 10.52 -6.60
CA GLU A 53 -1.44 10.47 -6.37
C GLU A 53 -1.10 10.76 -4.91
N GLY A 54 0.11 10.42 -4.48
CA GLY A 54 0.66 10.80 -3.18
C GLY A 54 1.66 9.80 -2.59
N ALA A 55 2.47 10.28 -1.65
CA ALA A 55 3.42 9.47 -0.88
C ALA A 55 2.76 8.74 0.30
N TYR A 56 3.21 7.53 0.59
CA TYR A 56 2.70 6.76 1.74
C TYR A 56 2.95 7.51 3.05
N GLU A 57 1.91 7.57 3.90
CA GLU A 57 1.99 8.13 5.23
C GLU A 57 1.80 7.00 6.25
N PRO A 58 2.79 6.73 7.12
CA PRO A 58 2.75 5.60 8.01
C PRO A 58 1.74 5.78 9.12
N GLN A 59 0.98 4.73 9.38
CA GLN A 59 0.04 4.67 10.49
C GLN A 59 0.33 3.44 11.35
N GLU A 60 0.07 3.56 12.64
CA GLU A 60 0.16 2.41 13.55
C GLU A 60 -0.71 1.25 13.04
N GLY A 61 -0.11 0.06 13.03
CA GLY A 61 -0.75 -1.15 12.54
C GLY A 61 -0.56 -1.46 11.06
N ASP A 62 0.02 -0.55 10.28
CA ASP A 62 0.32 -0.80 8.88
C ASP A 62 1.37 -1.89 8.69
N LEU A 63 1.25 -2.68 7.62
CA LEU A 63 2.25 -3.65 7.22
C LEU A 63 3.13 -3.08 6.10
N LEU A 64 4.44 -3.11 6.30
CA LEU A 64 5.44 -2.53 5.41
C LEU A 64 6.42 -3.59 4.94
N LEU A 65 6.80 -3.49 3.66
CA LEU A 65 7.98 -4.20 3.16
C LEU A 65 9.18 -3.27 3.25
N GLY A 66 10.30 -3.83 3.67
CA GLY A 66 11.57 -3.11 3.74
C GLY A 66 12.77 -4.02 3.59
N VAL A 67 13.93 -3.42 3.40
CA VAL A 67 15.22 -4.10 3.27
C VAL A 67 16.13 -3.64 4.40
N VAL A 68 16.80 -4.57 5.08
CA VAL A 68 17.77 -4.23 6.13
C VAL A 68 18.92 -3.44 5.51
N SER A 69 19.10 -2.20 5.96
CA SER A 69 20.11 -1.28 5.44
C SER A 69 21.35 -1.17 6.34
N ASP A 70 21.17 -1.31 7.65
CA ASP A 70 22.27 -1.28 8.63
C ASP A 70 21.93 -2.12 9.87
N MET A 71 22.98 -2.63 10.54
CA MET A 71 22.86 -3.46 11.73
C MET A 71 23.64 -2.84 12.89
N ARG A 72 23.00 -2.73 14.05
CA ARG A 72 23.59 -2.20 15.27
C ARG A 72 23.30 -3.13 16.46
N PRO A 73 24.07 -3.05 17.55
CA PRO A 73 23.81 -3.90 18.73
C PRO A 73 22.39 -3.78 19.31
N ASN A 74 21.75 -2.62 19.15
CA ASN A 74 20.40 -2.36 19.64
C ASN A 74 19.29 -2.73 18.64
N GLY A 75 19.60 -3.09 17.39
CA GLY A 75 18.59 -3.39 16.38
C GLY A 75 19.05 -3.16 14.95
N TYR A 76 18.08 -3.00 14.06
CA TYR A 76 18.27 -2.95 12.62
C TYR A 76 17.63 -1.69 12.06
N TYR A 77 18.34 -0.99 11.18
CA TYR A 77 17.75 0.05 10.35
C TYR A 77 17.25 -0.57 9.07
N ILE A 78 16.04 -0.18 8.67
CA ILE A 78 15.33 -0.75 7.53
C ILE A 78 15.06 0.37 6.53
N ASP A 79 15.46 0.15 5.28
CA ASP A 79 15.00 0.94 4.16
C ASP A 79 13.58 0.53 3.78
N THR A 80 12.64 1.47 3.88
CA THR A 80 11.24 1.32 3.47
C THR A 80 10.87 2.22 2.29
N GLY A 81 11.85 2.88 1.67
CA GLY A 81 11.67 3.86 0.61
C GLY A 81 11.17 5.21 1.11
N MET A 82 11.16 5.41 2.43
CA MET A 82 10.73 6.64 3.08
C MET A 82 11.94 7.50 3.49
N PRO A 83 11.78 8.83 3.54
CA PRO A 83 12.86 9.73 3.94
C PRO A 83 13.19 9.63 5.44
N ASN A 84 12.23 9.17 6.25
CA ASN A 84 12.38 9.02 7.70
C ASN A 84 12.98 7.67 8.07
N GLU A 85 13.67 7.63 9.21
CA GLU A 85 14.29 6.40 9.68
C GLU A 85 13.23 5.37 10.08
N THR A 86 13.44 4.11 9.69
CA THR A 86 12.66 2.97 10.16
C THR A 86 13.57 2.05 10.97
N PHE A 87 13.17 1.75 12.21
CA PHE A 87 13.98 0.98 13.15
C PHE A 87 13.23 -0.24 13.70
N LEU A 88 13.91 -1.37 13.71
CA LEU A 88 13.50 -2.62 14.36
C LEU A 88 14.42 -2.90 15.54
N SER A 89 13.88 -2.92 16.75
CA SER A 89 14.66 -3.24 17.96
C SER A 89 15.05 -4.72 17.98
N SER A 90 16.27 -5.02 18.42
CA SER A 90 16.73 -6.40 18.61
C SER A 90 15.93 -7.17 19.68
N LYS A 91 15.18 -6.47 20.53
CA LYS A 91 14.27 -7.12 21.51
C LYS A 91 13.02 -7.71 20.84
N ASP A 92 12.66 -7.21 19.67
CA ASP A 92 11.44 -7.59 18.95
C ASP A 92 11.67 -8.70 17.93
N PHE A 93 12.93 -9.12 17.75
CA PHE A 93 13.30 -10.17 16.83
C PHE A 93 14.41 -11.04 17.40
N LYS A 94 14.11 -12.33 17.56
CA LYS A 94 15.04 -13.30 18.17
C LYS A 94 16.11 -13.80 17.21
N GLU A 95 15.83 -13.77 15.91
CA GLU A 95 16.76 -14.21 14.89
C GLU A 95 17.68 -13.06 14.48
N THR A 96 18.77 -13.40 13.81
CA THR A 96 19.69 -12.41 13.25
C THR A 96 19.24 -12.09 11.83
N LEU A 97 19.16 -10.80 11.50
CA LEU A 97 19.02 -10.34 10.13
C LEU A 97 20.38 -9.95 9.58
N GLU A 98 20.55 -10.06 8.28
CA GLU A 98 21.72 -9.54 7.56
C GLU A 98 21.33 -8.34 6.69
N VAL A 99 22.31 -7.48 6.39
CA VAL A 99 22.10 -6.39 5.42
C VAL A 99 21.68 -6.97 4.08
N GLY A 100 20.59 -6.44 3.52
CA GLY A 100 19.97 -6.94 2.29
C GLY A 100 18.81 -7.90 2.51
N ASP A 101 18.56 -8.38 3.74
CA ASP A 101 17.38 -9.18 4.02
C ASP A 101 16.10 -8.37 3.81
N ILE A 102 15.12 -9.00 3.15
CA ILE A 102 13.79 -8.42 2.93
C ILE A 102 12.88 -8.86 4.07
N ILE A 103 12.19 -7.90 4.69
CA ILE A 103 11.24 -8.16 5.75
C ILE A 103 9.87 -7.56 5.45
N LEU A 104 8.82 -8.24 5.91
CA LEU A 104 7.51 -7.66 6.14
C LEU A 104 7.38 -7.38 7.64
N ALA A 105 7.08 -6.14 8.04
CA ALA A 105 6.95 -5.80 9.45
C ALA A 105 5.75 -4.88 9.69
N LYS A 106 5.28 -4.83 10.94
CA LYS A 106 4.16 -3.99 11.36
C LYS A 106 4.66 -2.69 11.95
N VAL A 107 4.06 -1.56 11.57
CA VAL A 107 4.30 -0.27 12.21
C VAL A 107 3.75 -0.33 13.64
N ARG A 108 4.64 -0.18 14.61
CA ARG A 108 4.29 -0.11 16.03
C ARG A 108 3.92 1.32 16.43
N SER A 109 4.76 2.28 16.05
CA SER A 109 4.59 3.68 16.41
C SER A 109 5.28 4.57 15.40
N VAL A 110 4.76 5.78 15.24
CA VAL A 110 5.35 6.87 14.46
C VAL A 110 5.51 8.05 15.41
N ASP A 111 6.73 8.59 15.55
CA ASP A 111 7.00 9.70 16.44
C ASP A 111 6.68 11.08 15.81
N GLU A 112 6.86 12.15 16.58
CA GLU A 112 6.56 13.53 16.15
C GLU A 112 7.43 14.00 14.96
N VAL A 113 8.63 13.43 14.81
CA VAL A 113 9.52 13.69 13.67
C VAL A 113 9.35 12.68 12.54
N LYS A 114 8.30 11.85 12.60
CA LYS A 114 7.90 10.82 11.64
C LYS A 114 8.86 9.64 11.50
N ASN A 115 9.76 9.41 12.46
CA ASN A 115 10.51 8.15 12.51
C ASN A 115 9.57 7.00 12.88
N ILE A 116 9.87 5.84 12.33
CA ILE A 116 9.00 4.67 12.37
C ILE A 116 9.67 3.59 13.21
N THR A 117 8.98 3.14 14.25
CA THR A 117 9.35 1.89 14.94
C THR A 117 8.47 0.77 14.42
N ILE A 118 9.08 -0.35 14.05
CA ILE A 118 8.38 -1.53 13.56
C ILE A 118 8.55 -2.73 14.50
N SER A 119 7.64 -3.70 14.39
CA SER A 119 7.61 -4.94 15.15
C SER A 119 7.16 -6.12 14.31
N ASP A 120 7.26 -7.32 14.91
CA ASP A 120 6.76 -8.58 14.34
C ASP A 120 7.28 -8.86 12.92
N PRO A 121 8.61 -8.77 12.68
CA PRO A 121 9.15 -8.93 11.34
C PRO A 121 9.04 -10.38 10.86
N ILE A 122 8.74 -10.53 9.57
CA ILE A 122 8.72 -11.79 8.84
C ILE A 122 9.75 -11.68 7.72
N VAL A 123 10.78 -12.52 7.75
CA VAL A 123 11.83 -12.54 6.71
C VAL A 123 11.30 -13.23 5.46
N LEU A 124 11.46 -12.56 4.32
CA LEU A 124 11.00 -13.04 3.01
C LEU A 124 12.21 -13.42 2.14
N LYS A 125 12.38 -14.73 1.92
CA LYS A 125 13.53 -15.28 1.18
C LYS A 125 13.17 -15.60 -0.28
N ASN A 126 14.14 -15.44 -1.18
CA ASN A 126 14.05 -15.86 -2.59
C ASN A 126 12.91 -15.18 -3.38
N GLY A 127 12.86 -13.85 -3.36
CA GLY A 127 11.90 -13.09 -4.17
C GLY A 127 12.42 -11.71 -4.53
N ASN A 128 11.67 -11.01 -5.38
CA ASN A 128 12.02 -9.68 -5.87
C ASN A 128 10.98 -8.67 -5.37
N ILE A 129 11.44 -7.45 -5.10
CA ILE A 129 10.59 -6.31 -4.78
C ILE A 129 10.32 -5.53 -6.06
N ILE A 130 9.06 -5.16 -6.27
CA ILE A 130 8.66 -4.14 -7.23
C ILE A 130 8.01 -2.98 -6.49
N HIS A 131 8.04 -1.82 -7.11
CA HIS A 131 7.49 -0.58 -6.55
C HIS A 131 6.29 -0.16 -7.37
N VAL A 132 5.22 0.20 -6.68
CA VAL A 132 4.01 0.80 -7.25
C VAL A 132 3.62 2.01 -6.41
N SER A 133 2.82 2.90 -6.98
CA SER A 133 2.29 4.04 -6.25
C SER A 133 1.42 3.57 -5.06
N PRO A 134 1.69 4.02 -3.82
CA PRO A 134 0.96 3.57 -2.63
C PRO A 134 -0.55 3.80 -2.70
N VAL A 135 -1.00 4.84 -3.44
CA VAL A 135 -2.43 5.10 -3.64
C VAL A 135 -3.13 4.04 -4.49
N LYS A 136 -2.38 3.22 -5.24
CA LYS A 136 -2.91 2.15 -6.09
C LYS A 136 -2.99 0.80 -5.38
N ILE A 137 -2.40 0.67 -4.19
CA ILE A 137 -2.42 -0.57 -3.40
C ILE A 137 -3.84 -1.13 -3.16
N PRO A 138 -4.84 -0.32 -2.72
CA PRO A 138 -6.20 -0.86 -2.53
C PRO A 138 -6.81 -1.44 -3.80
N ARG A 139 -6.45 -0.87 -4.97
CA ARG A 139 -6.92 -1.34 -6.27
C ARG A 139 -6.23 -2.63 -6.70
N ILE A 140 -4.92 -2.75 -6.45
CA ILE A 140 -4.13 -3.97 -6.71
C ILE A 140 -4.63 -5.13 -5.84
N ILE A 141 -4.95 -4.87 -4.58
CA ILE A 141 -5.55 -5.87 -3.68
C ILE A 141 -6.95 -6.25 -4.19
N GLY A 142 -7.76 -5.25 -4.55
CA GLY A 142 -9.14 -5.44 -4.98
C GLY A 142 -10.09 -5.71 -3.80
N LYS A 143 -11.39 -5.71 -4.09
CA LYS A 143 -12.43 -5.90 -3.05
C LYS A 143 -12.27 -7.29 -2.43
N LYS A 144 -12.10 -7.35 -1.09
CA LYS A 144 -11.81 -8.58 -0.35
C LYS A 144 -10.59 -9.37 -0.87
N GLY A 145 -9.64 -8.69 -1.52
CA GLY A 145 -8.44 -9.33 -2.07
C GLY A 145 -8.64 -10.04 -3.41
N SER A 146 -9.78 -9.86 -4.10
CA SER A 146 -10.12 -10.63 -5.30
C SER A 146 -9.10 -10.52 -6.43
N MET A 147 -8.58 -9.32 -6.68
CA MET A 147 -7.60 -9.08 -7.76
C MET A 147 -6.26 -9.73 -7.44
N LEU A 148 -5.78 -9.55 -6.20
CA LEU A 148 -4.53 -10.15 -5.77
C LEU A 148 -4.61 -11.69 -5.79
N SER A 149 -5.73 -12.27 -5.34
CA SER A 149 -5.94 -13.72 -5.42
C SER A 149 -5.95 -14.21 -6.86
N LEU A 150 -6.65 -13.53 -7.76
CA LEU A 150 -6.68 -13.87 -9.18
C LEU A 150 -5.28 -13.89 -9.81
N ILE A 151 -4.42 -12.92 -9.49
CA ILE A 151 -3.03 -12.88 -9.97
C ILE A 151 -2.20 -14.01 -9.35
N LYS A 152 -2.37 -14.28 -8.05
CA LYS A 152 -1.68 -15.38 -7.35
C LYS A 152 -2.04 -16.73 -7.97
N ASP A 153 -3.34 -16.98 -8.16
CA ASP A 153 -3.86 -18.25 -8.67
C ASP A 153 -3.43 -18.49 -10.12
N ALA A 154 -3.48 -17.47 -10.98
CA ALA A 154 -3.07 -17.60 -12.38
C ALA A 154 -1.55 -17.79 -12.56
N THR A 155 -0.74 -17.18 -11.69
CA THR A 155 0.72 -17.19 -11.85
C THR A 155 1.42 -18.25 -10.99
N GLY A 156 0.74 -18.80 -9.98
CA GLY A 156 1.33 -19.65 -8.95
C GLY A 156 2.36 -18.93 -8.06
N SER A 157 2.41 -17.60 -8.10
CA SER A 157 3.41 -16.81 -7.37
C SER A 157 2.94 -16.48 -5.96
N LYS A 158 3.86 -16.46 -4.99
CA LYS A 158 3.64 -15.88 -3.67
C LYS A 158 3.82 -14.37 -3.78
N ILE A 159 2.80 -13.62 -3.38
CA ILE A 159 2.80 -12.15 -3.46
C ILE A 159 2.44 -11.57 -2.09
N VAL A 160 3.31 -10.70 -1.59
CA VAL A 160 3.14 -9.95 -0.34
C VAL A 160 3.12 -8.46 -0.68
N VAL A 161 2.16 -7.72 -0.15
CA VAL A 161 1.92 -6.31 -0.47
C VAL A 161 2.11 -5.48 0.79
N GLY A 162 3.04 -4.53 0.74
CA GLY A 162 3.24 -3.51 1.77
C GLY A 162 2.42 -2.26 1.48
N LYS A 163 1.92 -1.58 2.52
CA LYS A 163 1.18 -0.32 2.38
C LYS A 163 2.04 0.83 1.84
N ASN A 164 3.36 0.74 1.97
CA ASN A 164 4.33 1.66 1.36
C ASN A 164 4.46 1.55 -0.16
N GLY A 165 3.63 0.75 -0.85
CA GLY A 165 3.71 0.60 -2.31
C GLY A 165 4.76 -0.41 -2.77
N TRP A 166 5.41 -1.09 -1.84
CA TRP A 166 6.37 -2.15 -2.15
C TRP A 166 5.61 -3.48 -2.25
N ILE A 167 5.96 -4.30 -3.23
CA ILE A 167 5.34 -5.62 -3.45
C ILE A 167 6.44 -6.64 -3.66
N TRP A 168 6.46 -7.66 -2.80
CA TRP A 168 7.38 -8.77 -2.89
C TRP A 168 6.73 -9.94 -3.64
N ILE A 169 7.46 -10.52 -4.59
CA ILE A 169 6.99 -11.62 -5.45
C ILE A 169 8.03 -12.74 -5.45
N SER A 170 7.59 -13.98 -5.24
CA SER A 170 8.46 -15.16 -5.23
C SER A 170 7.77 -16.41 -5.78
N GLY A 171 8.56 -17.27 -6.42
CA GLY A 171 8.07 -18.52 -7.03
C GLY A 171 7.15 -18.28 -8.22
N GLY A 172 6.61 -19.37 -8.77
CA GLY A 172 5.69 -19.33 -9.90
C GLY A 172 6.24 -18.57 -11.11
N ASN A 173 5.34 -17.98 -11.90
CA ASN A 173 5.69 -17.06 -12.98
C ASN A 173 5.74 -15.61 -12.46
N ALA A 174 6.80 -15.29 -11.71
CA ALA A 174 7.00 -13.97 -11.12
C ALA A 174 7.04 -12.84 -12.17
N TYR A 175 7.49 -13.13 -13.39
CA TYR A 175 7.49 -12.18 -14.51
C TYR A 175 6.07 -11.80 -14.93
N LEU A 176 5.18 -12.79 -15.10
CA LEU A 176 3.78 -12.55 -15.42
C LEU A 176 3.06 -11.84 -14.27
N ALA A 177 3.33 -12.22 -13.02
CA ALA A 177 2.77 -11.54 -11.84
C ALA A 177 3.17 -10.06 -11.80
N THR A 178 4.45 -9.76 -12.07
CA THR A 178 4.96 -8.39 -12.14
C THR A 178 4.25 -7.59 -13.23
N LYS A 179 4.15 -8.14 -14.44
CA LYS A 179 3.41 -7.50 -15.54
C LYS A 179 1.95 -7.24 -15.21
N ALA A 180 1.29 -8.21 -14.58
CA ALA A 180 -0.10 -8.08 -14.20
C ALA A 180 -0.30 -6.96 -13.18
N ILE A 181 0.55 -6.88 -12.16
CA ILE A 181 0.48 -5.82 -11.14
C ILE A 181 0.70 -4.43 -11.77
N LEU A 182 1.72 -4.26 -12.61
CA LEU A 182 1.99 -2.98 -13.29
C LEU A 182 0.87 -2.58 -14.26
N LYS A 183 0.22 -3.57 -14.90
CA LYS A 183 -0.98 -3.33 -15.72
C LYS A 183 -2.15 -2.85 -14.87
N VAL A 184 -2.37 -3.47 -13.71
CA VAL A 184 -3.43 -3.04 -12.77
C VAL A 184 -3.16 -1.63 -12.23
N GLU A 185 -1.89 -1.30 -11.95
CA GLU A 185 -1.49 0.04 -11.51
C GLU A 185 -1.82 1.11 -12.56
N SER A 186 -1.39 0.91 -13.80
CA SER A 186 -1.61 1.86 -14.89
C SER A 186 -3.09 2.02 -15.27
N GLU A 187 -3.89 0.95 -15.16
CA GLU A 187 -5.31 0.95 -15.50
C GLU A 187 -6.24 1.11 -14.28
N ALA A 188 -5.70 1.50 -13.12
CA ALA A 188 -6.42 1.53 -11.84
C ALA A 188 -7.71 2.37 -11.85
N HIS A 189 -7.80 3.35 -12.74
CA HIS A 189 -8.92 4.28 -12.91
C HIS A 189 -10.06 3.74 -13.80
N THR A 190 -9.85 2.60 -14.47
CA THR A 190 -10.83 2.03 -15.43
C THR A 190 -11.85 1.11 -14.77
N SER A 191 -13.09 1.09 -15.27
CA SER A 191 -14.11 0.10 -14.90
C SER A 191 -13.89 -1.23 -15.62
N GLY A 192 -14.39 -2.33 -15.06
CA GLY A 192 -14.28 -3.67 -15.67
C GLY A 192 -12.88 -4.29 -15.71
N LEU A 193 -11.93 -3.75 -14.94
CA LEU A 193 -10.53 -4.21 -14.97
C LEU A 193 -10.37 -5.70 -14.60
N THR A 194 -11.21 -6.23 -13.70
CA THR A 194 -11.12 -7.64 -13.28
C THR A 194 -11.29 -8.59 -14.47
N ASP A 195 -12.27 -8.34 -15.35
CA ASP A 195 -12.53 -9.21 -16.49
C ASP A 195 -11.40 -9.14 -17.53
N LYS A 196 -10.89 -7.92 -17.79
CA LYS A 196 -9.71 -7.72 -18.64
C LYS A 196 -8.48 -8.43 -18.11
N MET A 197 -8.28 -8.42 -16.80
CA MET A 197 -7.16 -9.12 -16.16
C MET A 197 -7.31 -10.63 -16.24
N ALA A 198 -8.54 -11.15 -16.12
CA ALA A 198 -8.81 -12.58 -16.28
C ALA A 198 -8.50 -13.07 -17.71
N GLU A 199 -8.77 -12.25 -18.73
CA GLU A 199 -8.37 -12.56 -20.12
C GLU A 199 -6.85 -12.45 -20.32
N PHE A 200 -6.22 -11.42 -19.74
CA PHE A 200 -4.78 -11.21 -19.85
C PHE A 200 -3.93 -12.31 -19.18
N LEU A 201 -4.48 -12.98 -18.16
CA LEU A 201 -3.81 -14.00 -17.37
C LEU A 201 -4.06 -15.43 -17.82
N LYS A 202 -4.87 -15.63 -18.87
CA LYS A 202 -4.97 -16.90 -19.60
C LYS A 202 -3.78 -17.09 -20.54
#